data_AF-A0A1F6PX35-F1
#
_entry.id   AF-A0A1F6PX35-F1
#
_cell.length_a   1.000
_cell.length_b   1.000
_cell.length_c   1.000
_cell.angle_alpha   90.00
_cell.angle_beta   90.00
_cell.angle_gamma   90.00
#
_symmetry.space_group_name_H-M   'P 1'
#
loop_
_entity.id
_entity.type
_entity.pdbx_description
1 polymer ?
#
loop_
_entity_poly.entity_id
_entity_poly.type
_entity_poly.pdbx_seq_one_letter_code
_entity_poly.pdbx_strand_id
1 'polypeptide(L)'
;MQAVLTNPIKLIKSCADKSKKFPKDVIPYLLKASENADNKTRNDIENHIVKMGESAIPTLINALRNSKGTTRALIAMTLIRLGSASIEPLQVAYEKNLENQWIVNYIVSEIQGTQRPLSNVVNLKKVLVG
;
A
#
# COMPACT_ATOMS: atom_id res chain seq x y z
N MET A 1 -17.70 17.43 -24.13
CA MET A 1 -17.37 15.99 -23.98
C MET A 1 -16.74 15.78 -22.62
N GLN A 2 -17.52 15.42 -21.60
CA GLN A 2 -16.96 14.98 -20.32
C GLN A 2 -16.50 13.54 -20.50
N ALA A 3 -15.18 13.32 -20.48
CA ALA A 3 -14.65 11.99 -20.21
C ALA A 3 -15.21 11.57 -18.85
N VAL A 4 -16.22 10.70 -18.87
CA VAL A 4 -16.76 10.11 -17.66
C VAL A 4 -15.59 9.35 -17.04
N LEU A 5 -15.00 9.95 -16.00
CA LEU A 5 -14.00 9.37 -15.10
C LEU A 5 -14.63 8.12 -14.48
N THR A 6 -14.68 7.06 -15.26
CA THR A 6 -15.24 5.79 -14.85
C THR A 6 -14.22 5.22 -13.90
N ASN A 7 -14.49 5.40 -12.60
CA ASN A 7 -13.65 4.88 -11.52
C ASN A 7 -13.27 3.43 -11.85
N PRO A 8 -11.97 3.06 -11.88
CA PRO A 8 -11.51 1.71 -12.21
C PRO A 8 -12.16 0.64 -11.34
N ILE A 9 -12.61 0.98 -10.12
CA ILE A 9 -13.38 0.08 -9.26
C ILE A 9 -14.81 -0.13 -9.75
N LYS A 10 -15.44 0.89 -10.35
CA LYS A 10 -16.74 0.71 -11.03
C LYS A 10 -16.61 -0.22 -12.23
N LEU A 11 -15.48 -0.19 -12.96
CA LEU A 11 -15.21 -1.18 -14.01
C LEU A 11 -15.06 -2.58 -13.43
N ILE A 12 -14.33 -2.74 -12.32
CA ILE A 12 -14.20 -4.06 -11.65
C ILE A 12 -15.55 -4.58 -11.14
N LYS A 13 -16.36 -3.72 -10.51
CA LYS A 13 -17.70 -4.08 -10.01
C LYS A 13 -18.70 -4.37 -11.13
N SER A 14 -18.69 -3.58 -12.20
CA SER A 14 -19.58 -3.74 -13.36
C SER A 14 -19.20 -4.95 -14.22
N CYS A 15 -17.92 -5.31 -14.29
CA CYS A 15 -17.43 -6.48 -15.02
C CYS A 15 -17.47 -7.80 -14.22
N ALA A 16 -17.88 -7.79 -12.95
CA ALA A 16 -18.20 -9.01 -12.22
C ALA A 16 -19.43 -9.71 -12.85
N ASP A 17 -20.28 -8.96 -13.56
CA ASP A 17 -21.37 -9.48 -14.36
C ASP A 17 -20.94 -9.70 -15.82
N LYS A 18 -20.70 -10.98 -16.14
CA LYS A 18 -20.68 -11.58 -17.50
C LYS A 18 -19.42 -11.33 -18.37
N SER A 19 -18.62 -12.38 -18.47
CA SER A 19 -17.81 -12.81 -19.64
C SER A 19 -16.53 -12.07 -20.08
N LYS A 20 -15.92 -11.18 -19.29
CA LYS A 20 -14.55 -10.70 -19.59
C LYS A 20 -13.52 -11.36 -18.69
N LYS A 21 -12.50 -12.00 -19.29
CA LYS A 21 -11.29 -12.50 -18.61
C LYS A 21 -10.78 -11.41 -17.66
N PHE A 22 -10.92 -11.64 -16.35
CA PHE A 22 -10.18 -10.87 -15.36
C PHE A 22 -8.70 -10.89 -15.76
N PRO A 23 -7.95 -9.78 -15.61
CA PRO A 23 -6.51 -9.92 -15.49
C PRO A 23 -6.29 -10.88 -14.31
N LYS A 24 -5.46 -11.92 -14.50
CA LYS A 24 -5.18 -12.92 -13.45
C LYS A 24 -4.81 -12.29 -12.10
N ASP A 25 -4.31 -11.04 -12.14
CA ASP A 25 -4.04 -10.21 -10.97
C ASP A 25 -4.78 -8.86 -11.05
N VAL A 26 -5.73 -8.63 -10.13
CA VAL A 26 -6.51 -7.38 -10.02
C VAL A 26 -5.63 -6.23 -9.51
N ILE A 27 -4.67 -6.51 -8.64
CA ILE A 27 -3.83 -5.51 -7.97
C ILE A 27 -2.93 -4.74 -8.96
N PRO A 28 -2.15 -5.38 -9.86
CA PRO A 28 -1.32 -4.65 -10.84
C PRO A 28 -2.14 -3.74 -11.76
N TYR A 29 -3.35 -4.17 -12.15
CA TYR A 29 -4.25 -3.34 -12.94
C TYR A 29 -4.69 -2.09 -12.18
N LEU A 30 -5.09 -2.25 -10.92
CA LEU A 30 -5.45 -1.16 -10.03
C LEU A 30 -4.30 -0.18 -9.80
N LEU A 31 -3.10 -0.69 -9.55
CA LEU A 31 -1.90 0.13 -9.36
C LEU A 31 -1.59 0.96 -10.62
N LYS A 32 -1.68 0.35 -11.81
CA LYS A 32 -1.50 1.08 -13.07
C LYS A 32 -2.58 2.14 -13.27
N ALA A 33 -3.84 1.83 -12.94
CA ALA A 33 -4.92 2.80 -13.01
C ALA A 33 -4.72 3.99 -12.06
N SER A 34 -3.98 3.80 -10.96
CA SER A 34 -3.73 4.84 -9.96
C SER A 34 -2.69 5.90 -10.37
N GLU A 35 -1.85 5.64 -11.38
CA GLU A 35 -0.75 6.51 -11.81
C GLU A 35 -1.27 7.91 -12.21
N ASN A 36 -2.26 7.94 -13.09
CA ASN A 36 -2.86 9.17 -13.63
C ASN A 36 -4.21 9.53 -12.99
N ALA A 37 -4.58 8.83 -11.92
CA ALA A 37 -5.85 9.04 -11.22
C ALA A 37 -5.82 10.28 -10.33
N ASP A 38 -6.99 10.87 -10.06
CA ASP A 38 -7.16 11.87 -9.02
C ASP A 38 -7.11 11.24 -7.62
N ASN A 39 -6.92 12.07 -6.59
CA ASN A 39 -6.79 11.59 -5.21
C ASN A 39 -7.99 10.76 -4.74
N LYS A 40 -9.20 11.11 -5.18
CA LYS A 40 -10.42 10.35 -4.85
C LYS A 40 -10.34 8.93 -5.40
N THR A 41 -10.00 8.78 -6.68
CA THR A 41 -9.86 7.46 -7.31
C THR A 41 -8.73 6.65 -6.68
N ARG A 42 -7.59 7.29 -6.34
CA ARG A 42 -6.49 6.61 -5.62
C ARG A 42 -6.93 6.08 -4.26
N ASN A 43 -7.65 6.89 -3.49
CA ASN A 43 -8.18 6.46 -2.19
C ASN A 43 -9.17 5.31 -2.32
N ASP A 44 -10.02 5.34 -3.36
CA ASP A 44 -10.92 4.23 -3.64
C ASP A 44 -10.14 2.95 -3.95
N ILE A 45 -9.09 3.05 -4.80
CA ILE A 45 -8.20 1.94 -5.17
C ILE A 45 -7.55 1.34 -3.92
N GLU A 46 -6.93 2.18 -3.11
CA GLU A 46 -6.30 1.79 -1.85
C GLU A 46 -7.31 1.06 -0.93
N ASN A 47 -8.50 1.65 -0.74
CA ASN A 47 -9.57 1.04 0.05
C ASN A 47 -10.03 -0.31 -0.50
N HIS A 48 -10.03 -0.48 -1.82
CA HIS A 48 -10.39 -1.74 -2.45
C HIS A 48 -9.33 -2.81 -2.18
N ILE A 49 -8.05 -2.47 -2.31
CA ILE A 49 -6.96 -3.41 -2.06
C ILE A 49 -6.90 -3.78 -0.57
N VAL A 50 -7.09 -2.83 0.35
CA VAL A 50 -7.17 -3.12 1.79
C VAL A 50 -8.32 -4.09 2.10
N LYS A 51 -9.46 -3.97 1.41
CA LYS A 51 -10.59 -4.91 1.56
C LYS A 51 -10.29 -6.33 1.05
N MET A 52 -9.33 -6.50 0.15
CA MET A 52 -8.85 -7.83 -0.25
C MET A 52 -8.02 -8.50 0.88
N GLY A 53 -7.61 -7.73 1.88
CA GLY A 53 -6.91 -8.22 3.07
C GLY A 53 -5.51 -8.75 2.77
N GLU A 54 -5.04 -9.66 3.62
CA GLU A 54 -3.66 -10.17 3.61
C GLU A 54 -3.26 -10.88 2.31
N SER A 55 -4.22 -11.41 1.55
CA SER A 55 -3.97 -12.01 0.23
C SER A 55 -3.32 -11.05 -0.78
N ALA A 56 -3.45 -9.73 -0.57
CA ALA A 56 -2.84 -8.71 -1.41
C ALA A 56 -1.35 -8.48 -1.10
N ILE A 57 -0.86 -8.89 0.07
CA ILE A 57 0.48 -8.58 0.57
C ILE A 57 1.58 -9.05 -0.39
N PRO A 58 1.62 -10.32 -0.86
CA PRO A 58 2.68 -10.79 -1.74
C PRO A 58 2.75 -10.00 -3.05
N THR A 59 1.59 -9.66 -3.61
CA THR A 59 1.50 -8.89 -4.86
C THR A 59 1.94 -7.45 -4.68
N LEU A 60 1.57 -6.82 -3.55
CA LEU A 60 1.99 -5.46 -3.21
C LEU A 60 3.50 -5.38 -2.97
N ILE A 61 4.09 -6.33 -2.26
CA ILE A 61 5.53 -6.41 -2.01
C ILE A 61 6.30 -6.54 -3.32
N ASN A 62 5.84 -7.39 -4.24
CA ASN A 62 6.44 -7.52 -5.56
C ASN A 62 6.30 -6.23 -6.39
N ALA A 63 5.12 -5.59 -6.35
CA ALA A 63 4.88 -4.33 -7.05
C ALA A 63 5.73 -3.17 -6.50
N LEU A 64 6.00 -3.16 -5.20
CA LEU A 64 6.80 -2.13 -4.54
C LEU A 64 8.19 -1.98 -5.18
N ARG A 65 8.77 -3.08 -5.67
CA ARG A 65 10.15 -3.16 -6.19
C ARG A 65 10.38 -2.24 -7.39
N ASN A 66 9.38 -2.16 -8.27
CA ASN A 66 9.45 -1.39 -9.50
C ASN A 66 8.63 -0.09 -9.43
N SER A 67 7.95 0.15 -8.31
CA SER A 67 7.08 1.30 -8.13
C SER A 67 7.88 2.59 -7.87
N LYS A 68 7.39 3.71 -8.39
CA LYS A 68 7.97 5.04 -8.20
C LYS A 68 6.86 6.06 -7.91
N GLY A 69 7.26 7.22 -7.38
CA GLY A 69 6.36 8.36 -7.15
C GLY A 69 5.09 7.98 -6.39
N THR A 70 3.94 8.37 -6.95
CA THR A 70 2.62 8.18 -6.31
C THR A 70 2.22 6.71 -6.18
N THR A 71 2.58 5.86 -7.15
CA THR A 71 2.27 4.42 -7.08
C THR A 71 2.99 3.77 -5.89
N ARG A 72 4.25 4.16 -5.65
CA ARG A 72 5.01 3.69 -4.48
C ARG A 72 4.37 4.12 -3.17
N ALA A 73 3.90 5.37 -3.10
CA ALA A 73 3.21 5.90 -1.92
C ALA A 73 1.90 5.13 -1.65
N LEU A 74 1.10 4.84 -2.68
CA LEU A 74 -0.14 4.07 -2.54
C LEU A 74 0.13 2.66 -2.03
N ILE A 75 1.13 1.96 -2.60
CA ILE A 75 1.51 0.61 -2.14
C ILE A 75 1.96 0.65 -0.67
N ALA A 76 2.81 1.61 -0.30
CA ALA A 76 3.29 1.77 1.06
C ALA A 76 2.13 2.03 2.05
N MET A 77 1.23 2.97 1.75
CA MET A 77 0.04 3.23 2.58
C MET A 77 -0.85 2.00 2.71
N THR A 78 -1.04 1.25 1.61
CA THR A 78 -1.82 0.01 1.62
C THR A 78 -1.19 -1.02 2.57
N LEU A 79 0.12 -1.24 2.50
CA LEU A 79 0.84 -2.17 3.38
C LEU A 79 0.79 -1.74 4.84
N ILE A 80 0.89 -0.43 5.13
CA ILE A 80 0.75 0.14 6.48
C ILE A 80 -0.65 -0.15 7.04
N ARG A 81 -1.70 0.02 6.23
CA ARG A 81 -3.09 -0.24 6.62
C ARG A 81 -3.42 -1.72 6.78
N LEU A 82 -2.73 -2.59 6.04
CA LEU A 82 -2.78 -4.05 6.26
C LEU A 82 -2.07 -4.44 7.56
N GLY A 83 -1.20 -3.59 8.09
CA GLY A 83 -0.65 -3.69 9.43
C GLY A 83 0.48 -4.73 9.56
N SER A 84 0.58 -5.33 10.75
CA SER A 84 1.71 -6.19 11.15
C SER A 84 1.92 -7.40 10.25
N ALA A 85 0.86 -7.92 9.62
CA ALA A 85 0.95 -9.02 8.65
C ALA A 85 1.87 -8.69 7.46
N SER A 86 2.09 -7.40 7.16
CA SER A 86 2.98 -6.96 6.09
C SER A 86 4.46 -6.94 6.49
N ILE A 87 4.80 -6.95 7.79
CA ILE A 87 6.19 -6.68 8.27
C ILE A 87 7.15 -7.78 7.85
N GLU A 88 6.90 -9.02 8.27
CA GLU A 88 7.81 -10.15 8.02
C GLU A 88 7.99 -10.40 6.52
N PRO A 89 6.92 -10.52 5.70
CA PRO A 89 7.07 -10.71 4.26
C PRO A 89 7.85 -9.56 3.59
N LEU A 90 7.67 -8.33 4.05
CA LEU A 90 8.35 -7.16 3.50
C LEU A 90 9.85 -7.18 3.85
N GLN A 91 10.21 -7.48 5.10
CA GLN A 91 11.61 -7.57 5.52
C GLN A 91 12.34 -8.69 4.77
N VAL A 92 11.74 -9.88 4.66
CA VAL A 92 12.31 -11.01 3.92
C VAL A 92 12.51 -10.67 2.45
N ALA A 93 11.53 -10.03 1.80
CA ALA A 93 11.61 -9.72 0.37
C ALA A 93 12.67 -8.66 0.01
N TYR A 94 13.07 -7.82 0.96
CA TYR A 94 13.98 -6.70 0.76
C TYR A 94 15.27 -6.78 1.55
N GLU A 95 15.53 -7.88 2.27
CA GLU A 95 16.73 -8.09 3.11
C GLU A 95 18.03 -7.65 2.42
N LYS A 96 18.20 -8.02 1.14
CA LYS A 96 19.41 -7.72 0.35
C LYS A 96 19.33 -6.44 -0.49
N ASN A 97 18.23 -5.70 -0.45
CA ASN A 97 17.98 -4.56 -1.32
C ASN A 97 18.16 -3.22 -0.60
N LEU A 98 19.42 -2.78 -0.50
CA LEU A 98 19.81 -1.57 0.24
C LEU A 98 19.10 -0.29 -0.27
N GLU A 99 18.86 -0.18 -1.57
CA GLU A 99 18.20 0.98 -2.18
C GLU A 99 16.75 1.16 -1.72
N ASN A 100 16.08 0.06 -1.35
CA ASN A 100 14.70 0.07 -0.89
C ASN A 100 14.58 -0.18 0.62
N GLN A 101 15.69 -0.29 1.36
CA GLN A 101 15.66 -0.44 2.81
C GLN A 101 14.99 0.76 3.51
N TRP A 102 15.18 1.98 3.00
CA TRP A 102 14.54 3.16 3.59
C TRP A 102 13.01 3.08 3.57
N ILE A 103 12.40 2.51 2.50
CA ILE A 103 10.94 2.39 2.41
C ILE A 103 10.41 1.26 3.26
N VAL A 104 11.17 0.15 3.37
CA VAL A 104 10.86 -0.95 4.29
C VAL A 104 10.86 -0.45 5.73
N ASN A 105 11.94 0.25 6.13
CA ASN A 105 12.06 0.83 7.47
C ASN A 105 10.97 1.86 7.76
N TYR A 106 10.62 2.69 6.77
CA TYR A 106 9.50 3.62 6.89
C TYR A 106 8.18 2.88 7.13
N ILE A 107 7.82 1.90 6.29
CA ILE A 107 6.57 1.13 6.43
C ILE A 107 6.52 0.41 7.78
N VAL A 108 7.60 -0.26 8.17
CA VAL A 108 7.69 -0.95 9.46
C VAL A 108 7.58 0.04 10.63
N SER A 109 8.25 1.20 10.55
CA SER A 109 8.16 2.26 11.55
C SER A 109 6.75 2.82 11.69
N GLU A 110 6.02 3.00 10.59
CA GLU A 110 4.64 3.49 10.62
C GLU A 110 3.69 2.42 11.24
N ILE A 111 3.86 1.15 10.87
CA ILE A 111 3.09 0.04 11.45
C ILE A 111 3.38 -0.09 12.95
N GLN A 112 4.65 -0.01 13.36
CA GLN A 112 5.03 -0.13 14.77
C GLN A 112 4.71 1.15 15.56
N GLY A 113 4.84 2.32 14.94
CA GLY A 113 4.53 3.62 15.53
C GLY A 113 3.04 3.80 15.80
N THR A 114 2.18 3.28 14.91
CA THR A 114 0.73 3.17 15.17
C THR A 114 0.39 2.16 16.27
N GLN A 115 1.32 1.27 16.64
CA GLN A 115 1.20 0.28 17.73
C GLN A 115 2.06 0.60 18.96
N ARG A 116 2.72 1.77 19.03
CA ARG A 116 3.57 2.12 20.19
C ARG A 116 2.69 2.33 21.44
N PRO A 117 2.87 1.55 22.53
CA PRO A 117 2.29 1.92 23.80
C PRO A 117 2.88 3.27 24.25
N LEU A 118 2.02 4.18 24.72
CA LEU A 118 2.35 5.55 25.14
C LEU A 118 3.43 5.63 26.23
N SER A 119 3.81 4.51 26.86
CA SER A 119 4.79 4.43 27.95
C SER A 119 6.21 4.84 27.54
N ASN A 120 6.61 4.68 26.27
CA ASN A 120 7.99 4.95 25.84
C ASN A 120 8.28 6.41 25.43
N VAL A 121 7.27 7.28 25.36
CA VAL A 121 7.48 8.71 25.04
C VAL A 121 7.98 9.50 26.26
N VAL A 122 7.71 9.02 27.48
CA VAL A 122 8.05 9.72 28.72
C VAL A 122 9.56 9.75 28.99
N ASN A 123 10.33 8.76 28.49
CA ASN A 123 11.78 8.69 28.73
C ASN A 123 12.62 9.65 27.86
N LEU A 124 12.05 10.29 26.84
CA LEU A 124 12.77 11.27 26.01
C LEU A 124 12.94 12.63 26.71
N LYS A 125 12.08 12.97 27.69
CA LYS A 125 12.19 14.25 28.42
C LYS A 125 13.34 14.32 29.42
N LYS A 126 13.97 13.19 29.77
CA LYS A 126 15.11 13.17 30.71
C LYS A 126 16.48 13.38 30.05
N VAL A 127 16.59 13.27 28.73
CA VAL A 127 17.88 13.38 28.01
C VAL A 127 18.18 14.81 27.55
N LEU A 128 17.17 15.69 27.49
CA LEU A 128 17.29 17.05 26.95
C LEU A 128 17.45 18.14 28.02
N VAL A 129 17.66 17.78 29.28
CA VAL A 129 18.00 18.74 30.35
C VAL A 129 19.31 18.28 30.97
N GLY A 130 20.39 18.57 30.26
CA GLY A 130 21.77 18.54 30.75
C GLY A 130 22.40 19.90 30.46
#